data_AF-Q12WW2-F1
#
_entry.id   AF-Q12WW2-F1
#
_cell.length_a   1.000
_cell.length_b   1.000
_cell.length_c   1.000
_cell.angle_alpha   90.00
_cell.angle_beta   90.00
_cell.angle_gamma   90.00
#
_symmetry.space_group_name_H-M   'P 1'
#
loop_
_entity.id
_entity.type
_entity.pdbx_description
1 polymer ?
#
loop_
_entity_poly.entity_id
_entity_poly.type
_entity_poly.pdbx_seq_one_letter_code
_entity_poly.pdbx_strand_id
1 'polypeptide(L)'
;MHYTYFSEGATIRKENLKDERILQQDEDSYRDFLEYSKESGIKGRDWKPEESLNDRFTDAEDIFRYLSGFWLTKGYMQDSNWAYVQAKRIERERLKNELEIKKKNSNYISYYTKFKISFQIFLSYLADILCKYGESLTRITRTLFATFLLFAIIYYFALSLTSIYQALWISFQRMVTINPEELTNVPNRIQFISLLQTIISILLIGLLGFILGNKIRHQ
;
A
#
# COMPACT_ATOMS: atom_id res chain seq x y z
N MET A 1 -27.27 -29.92 -26.25
CA MET A 1 -26.22 -29.83 -25.21
C MET A 1 -25.14 -28.90 -25.73
N HIS A 2 -24.99 -27.72 -25.14
CA HIS A 2 -23.88 -26.82 -25.45
C HIS A 2 -22.76 -27.09 -24.44
N TYR A 3 -21.69 -27.74 -24.90
CA TYR A 3 -20.49 -27.94 -24.10
C TYR A 3 -19.47 -26.85 -24.45
N THR A 4 -18.96 -26.17 -23.42
CA THR A 4 -17.84 -25.22 -23.55
C THR A 4 -16.54 -26.00 -23.36
N TYR A 5 -15.72 -26.03 -24.41
CA TYR A 5 -14.37 -26.60 -24.37
C TYR A 5 -13.42 -25.56 -23.77
N PHE A 6 -12.80 -25.87 -22.63
CA PHE A 6 -11.67 -25.10 -22.11
C PHE A 6 -10.39 -25.70 -22.69
N SER A 7 -9.85 -25.11 -23.76
CA SER A 7 -8.48 -25.40 -24.21
C SER A 7 -7.49 -25.01 -23.10
N GLU A 8 -6.49 -25.85 -22.84
CA GLU A 8 -5.37 -25.66 -21.91
C GLU A 8 -5.44 -24.43 -20.99
N GLY A 9 -5.83 -24.69 -19.73
CA GLY A 9 -5.79 -23.73 -18.64
C GLY A 9 -6.94 -22.74 -18.68
N ALA A 10 -8.01 -23.00 -17.91
CA ALA A 10 -8.96 -21.96 -17.55
C ALA A 10 -8.21 -20.86 -16.77
N THR A 11 -7.72 -19.85 -17.49
CA THR A 11 -6.97 -18.76 -16.88
C THR A 11 -7.97 -17.79 -16.30
N ILE A 12 -8.20 -17.89 -14.99
CA ILE A 12 -8.94 -16.87 -14.24
C ILE A 12 -8.16 -15.57 -14.41
N ARG A 13 -8.82 -14.54 -14.92
CA ARG A 13 -8.34 -13.17 -15.07
C ARG A 13 -9.10 -12.27 -14.11
N LYS A 14 -8.59 -11.06 -13.90
CA LYS A 14 -9.26 -10.04 -13.08
C LYS A 14 -10.73 -9.83 -13.49
N GLU A 15 -11.00 -9.80 -14.78
CA GLU A 15 -12.35 -9.62 -15.37
C GLU A 15 -13.32 -10.78 -15.08
N ASN A 16 -12.82 -11.95 -14.68
CA ASN A 16 -13.68 -13.08 -14.30
C ASN A 16 -14.17 -12.97 -12.85
N LEU A 17 -13.62 -12.04 -12.06
CA LEU A 17 -14.11 -11.74 -10.71
C LEU A 17 -15.31 -10.81 -10.81
N LYS A 18 -16.45 -11.25 -10.26
CA LYS A 18 -17.67 -10.42 -10.20
C LYS A 18 -17.37 -9.14 -9.42
N ASP A 19 -17.59 -7.99 -10.06
CA ASP A 19 -17.31 -6.65 -9.52
C ASP A 19 -15.87 -6.45 -9.03
N GLU A 20 -14.92 -7.25 -9.54
CA GLU A 20 -13.52 -7.29 -9.08
C GLU A 20 -13.36 -7.63 -7.59
N ARG A 21 -14.34 -8.35 -7.01
CA ARG A 21 -14.38 -8.69 -5.59
C ARG A 21 -14.35 -10.19 -5.36
N ILE A 22 -13.86 -10.57 -4.19
CA ILE A 22 -13.98 -11.94 -3.65
C ILE A 22 -14.96 -11.94 -2.47
N LEU A 23 -15.54 -13.10 -2.19
CA LEU A 23 -16.56 -13.28 -1.17
C LEU A 23 -16.13 -12.77 0.21
N GLN A 24 -14.89 -13.05 0.62
CA GLN A 24 -14.35 -12.70 1.93
C GLN A 24 -14.22 -11.18 2.18
N GLN A 25 -14.37 -10.34 1.15
CA GLN A 25 -14.37 -8.89 1.30
C GLN A 25 -15.71 -8.34 1.81
N ASP A 26 -16.80 -9.08 1.68
CA ASP A 26 -18.13 -8.69 2.13
C ASP A 26 -18.56 -9.53 3.33
N GLU A 27 -18.80 -8.88 4.47
CA GLU A 27 -19.11 -9.57 5.73
C GLU A 27 -20.44 -10.32 5.65
N ASP A 28 -21.48 -9.65 5.13
CA ASP A 28 -22.84 -10.20 5.09
C ASP A 28 -22.92 -11.37 4.12
N SER A 29 -22.41 -11.20 2.88
CA SER A 29 -22.37 -12.29 1.90
C SER A 29 -21.53 -13.47 2.38
N TYR A 30 -20.43 -13.22 3.10
CA TYR A 30 -19.61 -14.30 3.65
C TYR A 30 -20.32 -15.01 4.81
N ARG A 31 -21.05 -14.29 5.66
CA ARG A 31 -21.90 -14.87 6.71
C ARG A 31 -23.00 -15.75 6.11
N ASP A 32 -23.69 -15.28 5.09
CA ASP A 32 -24.73 -16.05 4.39
C ASP A 32 -24.15 -17.34 3.78
N PHE A 33 -22.97 -17.24 3.16
CA PHE A 33 -22.26 -18.41 2.63
C PHE A 33 -21.89 -19.41 3.73
N LEU A 34 -21.43 -18.92 4.88
CA LEU A 34 -21.11 -19.76 6.02
C LEU A 34 -22.38 -20.50 6.49
N GLU A 35 -23.50 -19.79 6.69
CA GLU A 35 -24.77 -20.39 7.11
C GLU A 35 -25.29 -21.43 6.11
N TYR A 36 -25.26 -21.11 4.81
CA TYR A 36 -25.61 -22.05 3.75
C TYR A 36 -24.73 -23.31 3.74
N SER A 37 -23.43 -23.15 3.97
CA SER A 37 -22.45 -24.25 4.00
C SER A 37 -22.71 -25.22 5.17
N LYS A 38 -23.16 -24.69 6.31
CA LYS A 38 -23.58 -25.48 7.48
C LYS A 38 -24.82 -26.34 7.15
N GLU A 39 -25.83 -25.74 6.53
CA GLU A 39 -27.06 -26.44 6.14
C GLU A 39 -26.81 -27.51 5.08
N SER A 40 -25.87 -27.25 4.17
CA SER A 40 -25.46 -28.16 3.08
C SER A 40 -24.62 -29.37 3.54
N GLY A 41 -24.36 -29.50 4.85
CA GLY A 41 -23.97 -30.79 5.43
C GLY A 41 -22.47 -31.10 5.47
N ILE A 42 -21.59 -30.09 5.55
CA ILE A 42 -20.19 -30.32 5.95
C ILE A 42 -20.16 -30.66 7.46
N LYS A 43 -20.61 -31.87 7.80
CA LYS A 43 -20.70 -32.38 9.17
C LYS A 43 -19.30 -32.73 9.68
N GLY A 44 -18.92 -32.21 10.84
CA GLY A 44 -17.71 -32.63 11.57
C GLY A 44 -16.64 -31.56 11.81
N ARG A 45 -16.83 -30.30 11.39
CA ARG A 45 -15.96 -29.19 11.81
C ARG A 45 -16.58 -28.40 12.96
N ASP A 46 -15.75 -27.93 13.88
CA ASP A 46 -16.14 -26.95 14.91
C ASP A 46 -16.65 -25.70 14.21
N TRP A 47 -17.99 -25.56 14.17
CA TRP A 47 -18.65 -24.46 13.49
C TRP A 47 -18.59 -23.19 14.34
N LYS A 48 -17.63 -22.31 14.05
CA LYS A 48 -17.43 -21.04 14.75
C LYS A 48 -17.48 -19.87 13.76
N PRO A 49 -18.68 -19.41 13.38
CA PRO A 49 -18.85 -18.41 12.32
C PRO A 49 -18.15 -17.09 12.67
N GLU A 50 -18.19 -16.67 13.93
CA GLU A 50 -17.50 -15.45 14.39
C GLU A 50 -15.98 -15.53 14.28
N GLU A 51 -15.38 -16.72 14.45
CA GLU A 51 -13.93 -16.91 14.26
C GLU A 51 -13.59 -16.83 12.76
N SER A 52 -14.36 -17.51 11.91
CA SER A 52 -14.20 -17.45 10.45
C SER A 52 -14.43 -16.05 9.87
N LEU A 53 -15.37 -15.28 10.43
CA LEU A 53 -15.61 -13.89 10.03
C LEU A 53 -14.47 -12.95 10.44
N ASN A 54 -13.74 -13.26 11.52
CA ASN A 54 -12.54 -12.53 11.91
C ASN A 54 -11.34 -12.88 11.02
N ASP A 55 -11.22 -14.16 10.66
CA ASP A 55 -10.15 -14.68 9.81
C ASP A 55 -10.34 -14.37 8.32
N ARG A 56 -11.54 -13.90 7.91
CA ARG A 56 -11.87 -13.56 6.51
C ARG A 56 -10.83 -12.66 5.85
N PHE A 57 -10.25 -11.70 6.59
CA PHE A 57 -9.25 -10.80 6.04
C PHE A 57 -7.91 -11.50 5.79
N THR A 58 -7.55 -12.48 6.61
CA THR A 58 -6.38 -13.33 6.39
C THR A 58 -6.57 -14.19 5.15
N ASP A 59 -7.72 -14.85 5.04
CA ASP A 59 -8.06 -15.66 3.86
C ASP A 59 -8.08 -14.81 2.58
N ALA A 60 -8.70 -13.63 2.64
CA ALA A 60 -8.74 -12.70 1.53
C ALA A 60 -7.34 -12.22 1.12
N GLU A 61 -6.48 -11.88 2.09
CA GLU A 61 -5.09 -11.48 1.85
C GLU A 61 -4.32 -12.58 1.10
N ASP A 62 -4.45 -13.83 1.56
CA ASP A 62 -3.77 -14.97 0.95
C ASP A 62 -4.29 -15.24 -0.47
N ILE A 63 -5.60 -15.18 -0.70
CA ILE A 63 -6.19 -15.31 -2.05
C ILE A 63 -5.58 -14.29 -3.00
N PHE A 64 -5.49 -13.00 -2.62
CA PHE A 64 -4.91 -11.99 -3.48
C PHE A 64 -3.40 -12.14 -3.67
N ARG A 65 -2.66 -12.60 -2.66
CA ARG A 65 -1.22 -12.93 -2.81
C ARG A 65 -1.02 -14.08 -3.80
N TYR A 66 -1.84 -15.12 -3.71
CA TYR A 66 -1.80 -16.23 -4.65
C TYR A 66 -2.17 -15.80 -6.07
N LEU A 67 -3.22 -14.99 -6.24
CA LEU A 67 -3.59 -14.43 -7.54
C LEU A 67 -2.48 -13.56 -8.12
N SER A 68 -1.84 -12.72 -7.29
CA SER A 68 -0.70 -11.91 -7.72
C SER A 68 0.45 -12.76 -8.25
N GLY A 69 0.86 -13.79 -7.50
CA GLY A 69 1.90 -14.72 -7.94
C GLY A 69 1.49 -15.53 -9.19
N PHE A 70 0.29 -16.07 -9.21
CA PHE A 70 -0.24 -16.83 -10.35
C PHE A 70 -0.24 -16.00 -11.63
N TRP A 71 -0.82 -14.80 -11.60
CA TRP A 71 -0.87 -13.90 -12.76
C TRP A 71 0.52 -13.44 -13.20
N LEU A 72 1.44 -13.22 -12.26
CA LEU A 72 2.84 -12.92 -12.58
C LEU A 72 3.50 -14.07 -13.37
N THR A 73 3.32 -15.32 -12.96
CA THR A 73 3.89 -16.48 -13.67
C THR A 73 3.31 -16.69 -15.07
N LYS A 74 2.09 -16.18 -15.31
CA LYS A 74 1.42 -16.21 -16.62
C LYS A 74 1.70 -14.97 -17.48
N GLY A 75 2.47 -14.01 -16.99
CA GLY A 75 2.79 -12.75 -17.68
C GLY A 75 1.68 -11.70 -17.63
N TYR A 76 0.62 -11.89 -16.84
CA TYR A 76 -0.46 -10.93 -16.67
C TYR A 76 -0.11 -9.89 -15.61
N MET A 77 0.80 -8.99 -15.96
CA MET A 77 1.36 -8.00 -15.03
C MET A 77 0.35 -7.02 -14.47
N GLN A 78 -0.60 -6.55 -15.29
CA GLN A 78 -1.62 -5.60 -14.83
C GLN A 78 -2.51 -6.23 -13.75
N ASP A 79 -2.95 -7.47 -13.98
CA ASP A 79 -3.79 -8.21 -13.03
C ASP A 79 -2.99 -8.54 -11.76
N SER A 80 -1.74 -8.99 -11.92
CA SER A 80 -0.83 -9.29 -10.80
C SER A 80 -0.59 -8.08 -9.90
N ASN A 81 -0.33 -6.91 -10.50
CA ASN A 81 -0.14 -5.66 -9.78
C ASN A 81 -1.41 -5.21 -9.05
N TRP A 82 -2.57 -5.34 -9.69
CA TRP A 82 -3.84 -5.05 -9.04
C TRP A 82 -4.08 -5.97 -7.84
N ALA A 83 -3.88 -7.28 -7.97
CA ALA A 83 -4.01 -8.23 -6.87
C ALA A 83 -3.03 -7.93 -5.73
N TYR A 84 -1.79 -7.57 -6.05
CA TYR A 84 -0.80 -7.14 -5.05
C TYR A 84 -1.30 -5.93 -4.24
N VAL A 85 -1.84 -4.91 -4.91
CA VAL A 85 -2.41 -3.74 -4.24
C VAL A 85 -3.62 -4.11 -3.38
N GLN A 86 -4.49 -5.02 -3.84
CA GLN A 86 -5.61 -5.50 -3.04
C GLN A 86 -5.15 -6.26 -1.80
N ALA A 87 -4.16 -7.15 -1.92
CA ALA A 87 -3.58 -7.85 -0.78
C ALA A 87 -3.06 -6.86 0.28
N LYS A 88 -2.37 -5.79 -0.14
CA LYS A 88 -1.87 -4.74 0.79
C LYS A 88 -2.97 -3.89 1.43
N ARG A 89 -4.09 -3.69 0.75
CA ARG A 89 -5.27 -3.03 1.33
C ARG A 89 -5.95 -3.92 2.36
N ILE A 90 -6.09 -5.20 2.07
CA ILE A 90 -6.70 -6.18 2.98
C ILE A 90 -5.80 -6.43 4.19
N GLU A 91 -4.48 -6.51 4.02
CA GLU A 91 -3.51 -6.58 5.13
C GLU A 91 -3.78 -5.46 6.15
N ARG A 92 -4.11 -4.25 5.68
CA ARG A 92 -4.44 -3.10 6.53
C ARG A 92 -5.75 -3.31 7.30
N GLU A 93 -6.78 -3.83 6.64
CA GLU A 93 -8.05 -4.16 7.30
C GLU A 93 -7.90 -5.32 8.30
N ARG A 94 -7.08 -6.32 7.98
CA ARG A 94 -6.67 -7.39 8.90
C ARG A 94 -6.01 -6.82 10.15
N LEU A 95 -5.06 -5.89 10.00
CA LEU A 95 -4.38 -5.24 11.13
C LEU A 95 -5.34 -4.40 12.00
N LYS A 96 -6.34 -3.75 11.40
CA LYS A 96 -7.40 -3.06 12.15
C LYS A 96 -8.27 -4.05 12.93
N ASN A 97 -8.71 -5.12 12.28
CA ASN A 97 -9.49 -6.16 12.92
C ASN A 97 -8.72 -6.81 14.08
N GLU A 98 -7.41 -7.08 13.89
CA GLU A 98 -6.53 -7.61 14.92
C GLU A 98 -6.45 -6.68 16.16
N LEU A 99 -6.42 -5.37 15.95
CA LEU A 99 -6.49 -4.38 17.04
C LEU A 99 -7.83 -4.39 17.77
N GLU A 100 -8.94 -4.48 17.03
CA GLU A 100 -10.29 -4.52 17.59
C GLU A 100 -10.53 -5.79 18.42
N ILE A 101 -10.14 -6.95 17.89
CA ILE A 101 -10.20 -8.24 18.59
C ILE A 101 -9.36 -8.19 19.87
N LYS A 102 -8.12 -7.70 19.79
CA LYS A 102 -7.25 -7.57 20.97
C LYS A 102 -7.82 -6.63 22.02
N LYS A 103 -8.54 -5.58 21.60
CA LYS A 103 -9.23 -4.63 22.49
C LYS A 103 -10.44 -5.26 23.17
N LYS A 104 -11.14 -6.15 22.48
CA LYS A 104 -12.31 -6.87 23.00
C LYS A 104 -11.93 -8.02 23.95
N ASN A 105 -10.89 -8.78 23.60
CA ASN A 105 -10.50 -9.98 24.33
C ASN A 105 -9.54 -9.73 25.50
N SER A 106 -8.81 -8.60 25.50
CA SER A 106 -7.89 -8.25 26.59
C SER A 106 -8.23 -6.88 27.16
N ASN A 107 -8.54 -6.83 28.47
CA ASN A 107 -8.64 -5.58 29.22
C ASN A 107 -7.30 -4.82 29.25
N TYR A 108 -6.18 -5.50 28.95
CA TYR A 108 -4.85 -4.90 28.90
C TYR A 108 -4.18 -5.22 27.55
N ILE A 109 -4.17 -4.25 26.65
CA ILE A 109 -3.27 -4.27 25.48
C ILE A 109 -1.98 -3.56 25.87
N SER A 110 -0.83 -4.22 25.67
CA SER A 110 0.46 -3.55 25.83
C SER A 110 0.55 -2.33 24.92
N TYR A 111 0.96 -1.19 25.49
CA TYR A 111 1.13 0.07 24.75
C TYR A 111 2.03 -0.10 23.52
N TYR A 112 3.09 -0.91 23.66
CA TYR A 112 4.00 -1.24 22.57
C TYR A 112 3.29 -1.94 21.40
N THR A 113 2.44 -2.93 21.68
CA THR A 113 1.70 -3.67 20.64
C THR A 113 0.73 -2.76 19.89
N LYS A 114 0.00 -1.91 20.63
CA LYS A 114 -0.91 -0.93 20.02
C LYS A 114 -0.15 0.04 19.12
N PHE A 115 0.96 0.58 19.62
CA PHE A 115 1.81 1.48 18.85
C PHE A 115 2.37 0.81 17.59
N LYS A 116 2.92 -0.41 17.72
CA LYS A 116 3.48 -1.17 16.60
C LYS A 116 2.46 -1.37 15.48
N ILE A 117 1.25 -1.85 15.79
CA ILE A 117 0.22 -2.11 14.77
C ILE A 117 -0.29 -0.79 14.18
N SER A 118 -0.52 0.23 15.01
CA SER A 118 -0.95 1.55 14.53
C SER A 118 0.08 2.17 13.59
N PHE A 119 1.37 2.02 13.90
CA PHE A 119 2.47 2.49 13.06
C PHE A 119 2.56 1.72 11.74
N GLN A 120 2.34 0.40 11.74
CA GLN A 120 2.24 -0.38 10.51
C GLN A 120 1.07 0.05 9.62
N ILE A 121 -0.10 0.30 10.22
CA ILE A 121 -1.26 0.83 9.49
C ILE A 121 -0.93 2.20 8.88
N PHE A 122 -0.31 3.09 9.65
CA PHE A 122 0.13 4.41 9.19
C PHE A 122 1.10 4.31 8.00
N LEU A 123 2.14 3.46 8.10
CA LEU A 123 3.07 3.23 7.00
C LEU A 123 2.38 2.64 5.76
N SER A 124 1.39 1.76 5.94
CA SER A 124 0.61 1.20 4.84
C SER A 124 -0.22 2.26 4.11
N TYR A 125 -0.88 3.17 4.85
CA TYR A 125 -1.56 4.33 4.27
C TYR A 125 -0.60 5.24 3.52
N LEU A 126 0.55 5.54 4.12
CA LEU A 126 1.58 6.38 3.54
C LEU A 126 2.09 5.79 2.21
N ALA A 127 2.34 4.48 2.15
CA ALA A 127 2.74 3.78 0.92
C ALA A 127 1.64 3.81 -0.18
N ASP A 128 0.37 3.63 0.18
CA ASP A 128 -0.74 3.69 -0.80
C ASP A 128 -0.88 5.09 -1.41
N ILE A 129 -0.79 6.13 -0.55
CA ILE A 129 -0.91 7.53 -0.98
C ILE A 129 0.27 7.94 -1.86
N LEU A 130 1.51 7.72 -1.38
CA LEU A 130 2.70 8.24 -2.04
C LEU A 130 3.03 7.49 -3.34
N CYS A 131 2.82 6.16 -3.37
CA CYS A 131 3.26 5.33 -4.49
C CYS A 131 2.27 4.27 -4.97
N LYS A 132 1.07 4.15 -4.39
CA LYS A 132 0.15 3.01 -4.62
C LYS A 132 0.90 1.67 -4.48
N TYR A 133 1.70 1.56 -3.41
CA TYR A 133 2.60 0.43 -3.18
C TYR A 133 3.62 0.16 -4.31
N GLY A 134 4.03 1.21 -5.04
CA GLY A 134 5.02 1.10 -6.10
C GLY A 134 4.45 0.64 -7.45
N GLU A 135 3.14 0.70 -7.66
CA GLU A 135 2.55 0.42 -8.97
C GLU A 135 2.51 1.67 -9.88
N SER A 136 2.25 2.85 -9.29
CA SER A 136 1.87 4.02 -10.07
C SER A 136 3.01 5.02 -10.25
N LEU A 137 3.62 5.01 -11.44
CA LEU A 137 4.62 6.00 -11.84
C LEU A 137 4.13 7.43 -11.64
N THR A 138 2.90 7.73 -12.06
CA THR A 138 2.30 9.06 -11.96
C THR A 138 2.12 9.53 -10.50
N ARG A 139 1.86 8.63 -9.55
CA ARG A 139 1.75 9.04 -8.15
C ARG A 139 3.12 9.41 -7.58
N ILE A 140 4.17 8.69 -7.93
CA ILE A 140 5.51 9.00 -7.41
C ILE A 140 6.07 10.27 -8.01
N THR A 141 5.85 10.52 -9.30
CA THR A 141 6.24 11.80 -9.91
C THR A 141 5.49 12.97 -9.26
N ARG A 142 4.19 12.82 -8.97
CA ARG A 142 3.42 13.81 -8.19
C ARG A 142 3.95 13.97 -6.77
N THR A 143 4.31 12.87 -6.09
CA THR A 143 4.88 12.89 -4.74
C THR A 143 6.25 13.58 -4.71
N LEU A 144 7.13 13.30 -5.67
CA LEU A 144 8.41 14.00 -5.85
C LEU A 144 8.18 15.50 -6.04
N PHE A 145 7.26 15.88 -6.93
CA PHE A 145 6.93 17.28 -7.18
C PHE A 145 6.32 17.97 -5.95
N ALA A 146 5.41 17.30 -5.24
CA ALA A 146 4.83 17.82 -4.01
C ALA A 146 5.88 17.99 -2.90
N THR A 147 6.83 17.05 -2.80
CA THR A 147 7.96 17.13 -1.86
C THR A 147 8.85 18.32 -2.20
N PHE A 148 9.20 18.49 -3.46
CA PHE A 148 9.94 19.64 -3.97
C PHE A 148 9.29 20.97 -3.57
N LEU A 149 7.98 21.12 -3.82
CA LEU A 149 7.23 22.33 -3.47
C LEU A 149 7.12 22.54 -1.96
N LEU A 150 6.85 21.47 -1.20
CA LEU A 150 6.73 21.53 0.26
C LEU A 150 8.02 22.09 0.89
N PHE A 151 9.18 21.57 0.51
CA PHE A 151 10.45 22.05 1.03
C PHE A 151 10.81 23.45 0.53
N ALA A 152 10.45 23.80 -0.71
CA ALA A 152 10.61 25.17 -1.19
C ALA A 152 9.82 26.16 -0.33
N ILE A 153 8.58 25.85 0.03
CA ILE A 153 7.76 26.68 0.93
C ILE A 153 8.40 26.75 2.32
N ILE A 154 8.88 25.63 2.86
CA ILE A 154 9.56 25.61 4.16
C ILE A 154 10.80 26.52 4.15
N TYR A 155 11.64 26.46 3.11
CA TYR A 155 12.82 27.32 3.01
C TYR A 155 12.47 28.79 2.82
N TYR A 156 11.43 29.09 2.04
CA TYR A 156 10.96 30.46 1.84
C TYR A 156 10.68 31.14 3.18
N PHE A 157 9.94 30.46 4.07
CA PHE A 157 9.63 30.98 5.39
C PHE A 157 10.80 30.87 6.37
N ALA A 158 11.50 29.74 6.40
CA ALA A 158 12.55 29.48 7.39
C ALA A 158 13.79 30.37 7.19
N LEU A 159 14.10 30.72 5.95
CA LEU A 159 15.22 31.60 5.60
C LEU A 159 14.78 33.03 5.31
N SER A 160 13.48 33.33 5.39
CA SER A 160 12.91 34.65 5.09
C SER A 160 13.40 35.20 3.74
N LEU A 161 13.35 34.35 2.71
CA LEU A 161 13.86 34.68 1.37
C LEU A 161 12.97 35.75 0.72
N THR A 162 13.59 36.64 -0.04
CA THR A 162 12.88 37.71 -0.75
C THR A 162 12.12 37.19 -1.99
N SER A 163 12.55 36.05 -2.54
CA SER A 163 11.99 35.47 -3.75
C SER A 163 11.66 33.99 -3.59
N ILE A 164 10.45 33.60 -4.02
CA ILE A 164 10.04 32.20 -4.08
C ILE A 164 10.92 31.38 -5.04
N TYR A 165 11.47 32.01 -6.08
CA TYR A 165 12.36 31.35 -7.04
C TYR A 165 13.67 30.87 -6.39
N GLN A 166 14.21 31.65 -5.45
CA GLN A 166 15.39 31.24 -4.69
C GLN A 166 15.07 30.02 -3.82
N ALA A 167 13.91 30.00 -3.18
CA ALA A 167 13.47 28.89 -2.35
C ALA A 167 13.25 27.61 -3.17
N LEU A 168 12.68 27.74 -4.37
CA LEU A 168 12.54 26.65 -5.33
C LEU A 168 13.92 26.13 -5.77
N TRP A 169 14.86 27.02 -6.07
CA TRP A 169 16.20 26.63 -6.48
C TRP A 169 16.96 25.86 -5.39
N ILE A 170 16.92 26.37 -4.14
CA ILE A 170 17.50 25.70 -2.98
C ILE A 170 16.89 24.31 -2.78
N SER A 171 15.56 24.19 -2.89
CA SER A 171 14.86 22.90 -2.79
C SER A 171 15.25 21.94 -3.90
N PHE A 172 15.38 22.43 -5.14
CA PHE A 172 15.82 21.62 -6.27
C PHE A 172 17.25 21.09 -6.07
N GLN A 173 18.19 21.97 -5.71
CA GLN A 173 19.58 21.60 -5.45
C GLN A 173 19.65 20.50 -4.38
N ARG A 174 18.94 20.67 -3.26
CA ARG A 174 18.88 19.67 -2.19
C ARG A 174 18.25 18.35 -2.64
N MET A 175 17.19 18.41 -3.43
CA MET A 175 16.56 17.21 -3.99
C MET A 175 17.50 16.41 -4.90
N VAL A 176 18.39 17.10 -5.63
CA VAL A 176 19.45 16.49 -6.47
C VAL A 176 20.75 16.30 -5.69
N THR A 177 20.70 16.35 -4.35
CA THR A 177 21.84 16.10 -3.44
C THR A 177 22.99 17.12 -3.53
N ILE A 178 22.75 18.27 -4.15
CA ILE A 178 23.68 19.41 -4.18
C ILE A 178 23.51 20.21 -2.88
N ASN A 179 24.63 20.62 -2.28
CA ASN A 179 24.66 21.50 -1.10
C ASN A 179 24.65 22.98 -1.53
N PRO A 180 23.50 23.69 -1.50
CA PRO A 180 23.46 25.13 -1.69
C PRO A 180 24.27 25.88 -0.63
N GLU A 181 24.92 26.96 -1.06
CA GLU A 181 25.72 27.85 -0.21
C GLU A 181 24.85 28.52 0.86
N GLU A 182 23.59 28.82 0.51
CA GLU A 182 22.59 29.43 1.39
C GLU A 182 22.24 28.58 2.61
N LEU A 183 22.58 27.29 2.61
CA LEU A 183 22.36 26.35 3.71
C LEU A 183 23.62 26.02 4.53
N THR A 184 24.76 26.67 4.27
CA THR A 184 26.02 26.41 4.99
C THR A 184 26.04 27.01 6.40
N ASN A 185 25.52 28.23 6.57
CA ASN A 185 25.56 28.99 7.83
C ASN A 185 24.17 29.18 8.46
N VAL A 186 23.28 28.21 8.29
CA VAL A 186 21.90 28.28 8.82
C VAL A 186 21.77 27.54 10.15
N PRO A 187 20.79 27.90 11.00
CA PRO A 187 20.50 27.19 12.24
C PRO A 187 20.39 25.66 12.06
N ASN A 188 20.86 24.90 13.06
CA ASN A 188 20.84 23.43 13.06
C ASN A 188 19.47 22.81 12.71
N ARG A 189 18.37 23.50 13.06
CA ARG A 189 17.01 23.06 12.73
C ARG A 189 16.76 23.03 11.21
N ILE A 190 17.24 24.04 10.49
CA ILE A 190 17.09 24.13 9.03
C ILE A 190 18.03 23.13 8.34
N GLN A 191 19.24 22.97 8.86
CA GLN A 191 20.15 21.91 8.39
C GLN A 191 19.52 20.52 8.51
N PHE A 192 18.89 20.22 9.65
CA PHE A 192 18.17 18.97 9.87
C PHE A 192 17.01 18.77 8.89
N ILE A 193 16.21 19.82 8.63
CA ILE A 193 15.14 19.78 7.62
C ILE A 193 15.72 19.48 6.22
N SER A 194 16.86 20.08 5.86
CA SER A 194 17.49 19.82 4.56
C SER A 194 18.06 18.40 4.43
N LEU A 195 18.56 17.84 5.53
CA LEU A 195 18.96 16.43 5.59
C LEU A 195 17.76 15.52 5.35
N LEU A 196 16.63 15.80 6.02
CA LEU A 196 15.39 15.05 5.81
C LEU A 196 14.91 15.11 4.36
N GLN A 197 14.94 16.30 3.73
CA GLN A 197 14.62 16.42 2.31
C GLN A 197 15.49 15.50 1.46
N THR A 198 16.79 15.50 1.73
CA THR A 198 17.77 14.73 0.96
C THR A 198 17.48 13.23 1.08
N ILE A 199 17.24 12.73 2.30
CA ILE A 199 16.88 11.33 2.55
C ILE A 199 15.59 10.96 1.82
N ILE A 200 14.55 11.78 1.94
CA ILE A 200 13.26 11.54 1.27
C ILE A 200 13.44 11.53 -0.25
N SER A 201 14.22 12.47 -0.79
CA SER A 201 14.48 12.59 -2.23
C SER A 201 15.21 11.36 -2.78
N ILE A 202 16.25 10.89 -2.10
CA ILE A 202 16.98 9.67 -2.47
C ILE A 202 16.04 8.46 -2.49
N LEU A 203 15.21 8.28 -1.45
CA LEU A 203 14.26 7.18 -1.38
C LEU A 203 13.24 7.22 -2.52
N LEU A 204 12.67 8.40 -2.79
CA LEU A 204 11.67 8.58 -3.85
C LEU A 204 12.27 8.40 -5.26
N ILE A 205 13.49 8.89 -5.50
CA ILE A 205 14.21 8.70 -6.77
C ILE A 205 14.55 7.22 -6.97
N GLY A 206 15.04 6.53 -5.94
CA GLY A 206 15.31 5.09 -6.00
C GLY A 206 14.06 4.28 -6.33
N LEU A 207 12.93 4.61 -5.69
CA LEU A 207 11.65 3.96 -5.95
C LEU A 207 11.08 4.30 -7.34
N LEU A 208 11.28 5.54 -7.82
CA LEU A 208 10.97 5.91 -9.21
C LEU A 208 11.76 5.05 -10.20
N GLY A 209 13.07 4.89 -9.98
CA GLY A 209 13.94 4.05 -10.80
C GLY A 209 13.51 2.58 -10.82
N PHE A 210 13.15 2.02 -9.66
CA PHE A 210 12.62 0.66 -9.55
C PHE A 210 11.36 0.45 -10.41
N ILE A 211 10.41 1.38 -10.37
CA ILE A 211 9.17 1.27 -11.12
C ILE A 211 9.38 1.48 -12.61
N LEU A 212 10.23 2.44 -12.98
CA LEU A 212 10.61 2.62 -14.38
C LEU A 212 11.27 1.36 -14.93
N GLY A 213 12.18 0.73 -14.18
CA GLY A 213 12.81 -0.53 -14.56
C GLY A 213 11.79 -1.65 -14.77
N ASN A 214 10.84 -1.81 -13.83
CA ASN A 214 9.77 -2.81 -13.97
C ASN A 214 8.87 -2.52 -15.18
N LYS A 215 8.58 -1.25 -15.45
CA LYS A 215 7.73 -0.87 -16.59
C LYS A 215 8.42 -1.14 -17.93
N ILE A 216 9.71 -0.82 -18.06
CA ILE A 216 10.48 -1.07 -19.29
C ILE A 216 10.63 -2.57 -19.56
N ARG A 217 10.82 -3.38 -18.52
CA ARG A 217 11.00 -4.84 -18.67
C ARG A 217 9.74 -5.57 -19.16
N HIS A 218 8.57 -4.98 -18.92
CA HIS A 218 7.28 -5.66 -19.06
C HIS A 218 6.27 -4.93 -19.96
N GLN A 219 6.73 -3.93 -20.71
CA GLN A 219 6.06 -3.39 -21.89
C GLN A 219 6.69 -3.98 -23.15
#